data_AF-A0A3M1MLW2-F1
#
_entry.id   AF-A0A3M1MLW2-F1
#
_cell.length_a   1.000
_cell.length_b   1.000
_cell.length_c   1.000
_cell.angle_alpha   90.00
_cell.angle_beta   90.00
_cell.angle_gamma   90.00
#
_symmetry.space_group_name_H-M   'P 1'
#
loop_
_entity.id
_entity.type
_entity.pdbx_description
1 polymer ?
#
loop_
_entity_poly.entity_id
_entity_poly.type
_entity_poly.pdbx_seq_one_letter_code
_entity_poly.pdbx_strand_id
1 'polypeptide(L)'
;MSQVVFSSWGRQIVDNRQGGEADAASVQLKLPEHYLDEGPVSAFMGWDGLVVFDRDVDVVAMAAEYMKRVQEKYCCAKCTPGKKGTRILQDALARIVSGHGEEQDLDIIESLSDLLQNCKCTLCMTSVTPVLDSVKYFREDYLAYIRRERKPKPAAAYHDKVTAPCTDRCPAHIDIPSYIEEIKNYRFEESLDVIR
;
A
#
# COMPACT_ATOMS: atom_id res chain seq x y z
N MET A 1 7.05 22.93 -0.56
CA MET A 1 7.71 21.67 -0.95
C MET A 1 8.12 20.93 0.30
N SER A 2 7.42 19.83 0.61
CA SER A 2 7.76 18.92 1.69
C SER A 2 9.08 18.21 1.38
N GLN A 3 10.04 18.32 2.29
CA GLN A 3 11.30 17.58 2.22
C GLN A 3 11.00 16.08 2.30
N VAL A 4 11.59 15.28 1.40
CA VAL A 4 11.42 13.83 1.42
C VAL A 4 12.41 13.25 2.42
N VAL A 5 11.91 12.52 3.42
CA VAL A 5 12.74 11.77 4.37
C VAL A 5 13.21 10.46 3.74
N PHE A 6 12.29 9.75 3.09
CA PHE A 6 12.58 8.49 2.39
C PHE A 6 11.62 8.30 1.21
N SER A 7 12.11 7.75 0.11
CA SER A 7 11.28 7.30 -1.02
C SER A 7 11.87 6.05 -1.65
N SER A 8 11.01 5.07 -1.96
CA SER A 8 11.31 3.97 -2.88
C SER A 8 10.54 4.05 -4.20
N TRP A 9 9.77 5.13 -4.38
CA TRP A 9 8.82 5.27 -5.48
C TRP A 9 9.48 5.16 -6.86
N GLY A 10 8.89 4.39 -7.77
CA GLY A 10 9.35 4.28 -9.15
C GLY A 10 10.73 3.64 -9.27
N ARG A 11 11.12 2.79 -8.31
CA ARG A 11 12.46 2.18 -8.19
C ARG A 11 13.59 3.19 -7.97
N GLN A 12 13.27 4.45 -7.66
CA GLN A 12 14.25 5.46 -7.31
C GLN A 12 14.33 5.57 -5.79
N ILE A 13 15.50 5.23 -5.25
CA ILE A 13 15.74 5.29 -3.81
C ILE A 13 16.29 6.66 -3.44
N VAL A 14 15.57 7.35 -2.56
CA VAL A 14 16.00 8.59 -1.93
C VAL A 14 15.95 8.36 -0.43
N ASP A 15 17.10 8.46 0.25
CA ASP A 15 17.19 8.24 1.70
C ASP A 15 17.92 9.41 2.36
N ASN A 16 17.15 10.25 3.05
CA ASN A 16 17.62 11.46 3.72
C ASN A 16 17.55 11.34 5.25
N ARG A 17 17.33 10.14 5.79
CA ARG A 17 17.16 9.90 7.23
C ARG A 17 18.38 10.36 8.05
N GLN A 18 19.57 10.30 7.47
CA GLN A 18 20.84 10.71 8.11
C GLN A 18 21.28 12.16 7.80
N GLY A 19 20.44 12.97 7.13
CA GLY A 19 20.70 14.41 6.94
C GLY A 19 20.93 14.85 5.49
N GLY A 20 20.03 14.48 4.58
CA GLY A 20 19.99 15.00 3.21
C GLY A 20 18.76 15.88 2.96
N GLU A 21 18.87 16.84 2.04
CA GLU A 21 17.77 17.69 1.57
C GLU A 21 17.44 17.30 0.13
N ALA A 22 16.70 16.21 -0.07
CA ALA A 22 16.08 15.95 -1.37
C ALA A 22 14.61 16.37 -1.32
N ASP A 23 14.21 17.13 -2.33
CA ASP A 23 12.85 17.60 -2.50
C ASP A 23 11.95 16.54 -3.12
N ALA A 24 10.64 16.65 -2.88
CA ALA A 24 9.61 15.83 -3.52
C ALA A 24 9.68 15.85 -5.06
N ALA A 25 10.23 16.91 -5.67
CA ALA A 25 10.44 17.01 -7.13
C ALA A 25 11.50 16.04 -7.67
N SER A 26 12.39 15.53 -6.82
CA SER A 26 13.37 14.49 -7.18
C SER A 26 12.71 13.12 -7.37
N VAL A 27 11.57 12.92 -6.71
CA VAL A 27 10.70 11.76 -6.87
C VAL A 27 9.71 12.11 -7.97
N GLN A 28 9.59 11.33 -9.04
CA GLN A 28 8.65 11.59 -10.16
C GLN A 28 7.16 11.39 -9.76
N LEU A 29 6.78 11.85 -8.57
CA LEU A 29 5.48 11.66 -7.97
C LEU A 29 4.85 13.03 -7.71
N LYS A 30 3.73 13.29 -8.40
CA LYS A 30 2.92 14.50 -8.20
C LYS A 30 1.83 14.21 -7.18
N LEU A 31 2.17 14.29 -5.89
CA LEU A 31 1.17 14.32 -4.82
C LEU A 31 0.75 15.76 -4.55
N PRO A 32 -0.54 16.02 -4.25
CA PRO A 32 -0.94 17.32 -3.76
C PRO A 32 -0.36 17.54 -2.35
N GLU A 33 0.05 18.78 -2.03
CA GLU A 33 0.54 19.10 -0.69
C GLU A 33 -0.57 18.92 0.37
N HIS A 34 -1.82 19.16 0.00
CA HIS A 34 -3.01 18.93 0.83
C HIS A 34 -3.95 17.92 0.17
N TYR A 35 -4.47 16.98 0.95
CA TYR A 35 -5.47 16.02 0.51
C TYR A 35 -6.75 16.18 1.32
N LEU A 36 -7.90 16.35 0.64
CA LEU A 36 -9.24 16.48 1.23
C LEU A 36 -9.39 17.60 2.28
N ASP A 37 -8.59 18.66 2.20
CA ASP A 37 -8.56 19.78 3.17
C ASP A 37 -8.19 19.36 4.62
N GLU A 38 -7.65 18.16 4.82
CA GLU A 38 -7.29 17.60 6.14
C GLU A 38 -5.82 17.85 6.55
N GLY A 39 -5.14 18.76 5.84
CA GLY A 39 -3.75 19.15 6.13
C GLY A 39 -2.72 18.48 5.22
N PRO A 40 -1.42 18.58 5.56
CA PRO A 40 -0.34 18.09 4.72
C PRO A 40 -0.21 16.56 4.75
N VAL A 41 0.18 15.96 3.62
CA VAL A 41 0.43 14.51 3.53
C VAL A 41 1.77 14.16 4.20
N SER A 42 1.75 13.39 5.29
CA SER A 42 2.96 12.96 6.01
C SER A 42 3.68 11.79 5.35
N ALA A 43 2.95 10.88 4.72
CA ALA A 43 3.49 9.74 3.99
C ALA A 43 2.47 9.20 2.98
N PHE A 44 2.97 8.46 2.00
CA PHE A 44 2.20 7.83 0.94
C PHE A 44 2.74 6.43 0.66
N MET A 45 1.84 5.48 0.44
CA MET A 45 2.17 4.08 0.14
C MET A 45 1.27 3.60 -0.98
N GLY A 46 1.85 3.04 -2.05
CA GLY A 46 1.12 2.64 -3.24
C GLY A 46 1.81 1.56 -4.06
N TRP A 47 1.28 1.31 -5.25
CA TRP A 47 1.68 0.19 -6.12
C TRP A 47 3.15 0.23 -6.58
N ASP A 48 3.80 1.39 -6.53
CA ASP A 48 5.16 1.60 -7.04
C ASP A 48 6.16 1.97 -5.93
N GLY A 49 5.79 1.77 -4.67
CA GLY A 49 6.65 2.02 -3.49
C GLY A 49 6.00 2.91 -2.44
N LEU A 50 6.82 3.44 -1.54
CA LEU A 50 6.40 4.37 -0.49
C LEU A 50 7.22 5.67 -0.51
N VAL A 51 6.63 6.73 0.00
CA VAL A 51 7.24 8.05 0.20
C VAL A 51 6.90 8.52 1.62
N VAL A 52 7.90 9.00 2.34
CA VAL A 52 7.79 9.49 3.71
C VAL A 52 8.32 10.92 3.74
N PHE A 53 7.48 11.86 4.16
CA PHE A 53 7.82 13.27 4.32
C PHE A 53 8.10 13.65 5.77
N ASP A 54 7.51 12.92 6.71
CA ASP A 54 7.65 13.16 8.14
C ASP A 54 8.38 12.00 8.84
N ARG A 55 9.40 12.34 9.64
CA ARG A 55 10.22 11.38 10.39
C ARG A 55 9.46 10.68 11.51
N ASP A 56 8.36 11.26 11.98
CA ASP A 56 7.55 10.69 13.05
C ASP A 56 6.61 9.58 12.57
N VAL A 57 6.48 9.38 11.25
CA VAL A 57 5.64 8.33 10.66
C VAL A 57 6.16 6.94 11.03
N ASP A 58 5.26 6.12 11.56
CA ASP A 58 5.54 4.71 11.79
C ASP A 58 5.26 3.89 10.52
N VAL A 59 6.32 3.61 9.77
CA VAL A 59 6.23 2.91 8.48
C VAL A 59 5.71 1.48 8.64
N VAL A 60 6.03 0.81 9.76
CA VAL A 60 5.57 -0.57 10.02
C VAL A 60 4.06 -0.58 10.26
N ALA A 61 3.56 0.34 11.09
CA ALA A 61 2.13 0.49 11.33
C ALA A 61 1.38 0.91 10.06
N MET A 62 1.97 1.80 9.26
CA MET A 62 1.43 2.20 7.95
C MET A 62 1.34 1.01 6.99
N ALA A 63 2.37 0.17 6.91
CA ALA A 63 2.35 -1.04 6.07
C ALA A 63 1.26 -2.03 6.49
N ALA A 64 1.07 -2.21 7.81
CA ALA A 64 0.01 -3.08 8.33
C ALA A 64 -1.39 -2.56 7.98
N GLU A 65 -1.64 -1.26 8.14
CA GLU A 65 -2.93 -0.65 7.77
C GLU A 65 -3.16 -0.68 6.25
N TYR A 66 -2.11 -0.45 5.46
CA TYR A 66 -2.16 -0.56 4.01
C TYR A 66 -2.59 -1.96 3.57
N MET A 67 -1.93 -3.02 4.07
CA MET A 67 -2.28 -4.39 3.70
C MET A 67 -3.65 -4.82 4.22
N LYS A 68 -4.05 -4.34 5.40
CA LYS A 68 -5.42 -4.52 5.91
C LYS A 68 -6.44 -3.95 4.92
N ARG A 69 -6.25 -2.73 4.43
CA ARG A 69 -7.16 -2.10 3.45
C ARG A 69 -7.17 -2.82 2.11
N VAL A 70 -6.00 -3.22 1.61
CA VAL A 70 -5.89 -4.04 0.39
C VAL A 70 -6.73 -5.32 0.54
N GLN A 71 -6.57 -6.05 1.65
CA GLN A 71 -7.26 -7.31 1.88
C GLN A 71 -8.77 -7.14 2.15
N GLU A 72 -9.17 -6.16 2.96
CA GLU A 72 -10.55 -6.02 3.45
C GLU A 72 -11.45 -5.22 2.51
N LYS A 73 -10.91 -4.23 1.80
CA LYS A 73 -11.71 -3.34 0.95
C LYS A 73 -11.55 -3.62 -0.55
N TYR A 74 -10.33 -3.91 -1.00
CA TYR A 74 -10.02 -3.88 -2.44
C TYR A 74 -9.79 -5.26 -3.07
N CYS A 75 -9.49 -6.28 -2.27
CA CYS A 75 -9.35 -7.65 -2.76
C CYS A 75 -10.71 -8.24 -3.10
N CYS A 76 -11.01 -8.38 -4.40
CA CYS A 76 -12.27 -8.98 -4.88
C CYS A 76 -12.36 -10.50 -4.65
N ALA A 77 -11.29 -11.13 -4.14
CA ALA A 77 -11.20 -12.55 -3.82
C ALA A 77 -11.47 -13.53 -4.99
N LYS A 78 -11.48 -13.06 -6.26
CA LYS A 78 -11.71 -13.89 -7.46
C LYS A 78 -10.55 -14.87 -7.77
N CYS A 79 -9.34 -14.63 -7.25
CA CYS A 79 -8.20 -15.53 -7.40
C CYS A 79 -7.66 -15.97 -6.03
N THR A 80 -7.32 -17.25 -5.90
CA THR A 80 -6.73 -17.82 -4.68
C THR A 80 -5.45 -17.13 -4.23
N PRO A 81 -4.44 -16.87 -5.09
CA PRO A 81 -3.23 -16.18 -4.66
C PRO A 81 -3.53 -14.78 -4.12
N GLY A 82 -4.46 -14.04 -4.73
CA GLY A 82 -4.93 -12.77 -4.17
C GLY A 82 -5.62 -12.98 -2.81
N LYS A 83 -6.71 -13.75 -2.77
CA LYS A 83 -7.53 -13.95 -1.57
C LYS A 83 -6.73 -14.44 -0.35
N LYS A 84 -5.82 -15.40 -0.55
CA LYS A 84 -5.06 -16.03 0.54
C LYS A 84 -3.72 -15.34 0.76
N GLY A 85 -3.02 -14.94 -0.30
CA GLY A 85 -1.71 -14.29 -0.20
C GLY A 85 -1.81 -12.94 0.52
N THR A 86 -2.73 -12.06 0.13
CA THR A 86 -2.89 -10.76 0.82
C THR A 86 -3.40 -10.93 2.25
N ARG A 87 -4.10 -12.02 2.56
CA ARG A 87 -4.53 -12.34 3.93
C ARG A 87 -3.37 -12.76 4.82
N ILE A 88 -2.47 -13.60 4.31
CA ILE A 88 -1.27 -14.01 5.06
C ILE A 88 -0.39 -12.77 5.35
N LEU A 89 -0.22 -11.87 4.36
CA LEU A 89 0.48 -10.60 4.57
C LEU A 89 -0.18 -9.73 5.64
N GLN A 90 -1.51 -9.56 5.58
CA GLN A 90 -2.26 -8.82 6.60
C GLN A 90 -2.02 -9.41 7.99
N ASP A 91 -2.17 -10.74 8.13
CA ASP A 91 -2.08 -11.42 9.42
C ASP A 91 -0.65 -11.37 9.98
N ALA A 92 0.38 -11.51 9.13
CA ALA A 92 1.79 -11.39 9.53
C ALA A 92 2.11 -9.97 10.03
N LEU A 93 1.74 -8.93 9.28
CA LEU A 93 1.96 -7.54 9.69
C LEU A 93 1.18 -7.19 10.97
N ALA A 94 -0.04 -7.71 11.12
CA ALA A 94 -0.82 -7.53 12.34
C ALA A 94 -0.15 -8.19 13.56
N ARG A 95 0.41 -9.40 13.40
CA ARG A 95 1.21 -10.05 14.47
C ARG A 95 2.39 -9.19 14.88
N ILE A 96 3.19 -8.73 13.92
CA ILE A 96 4.37 -7.88 14.16
C ILE A 96 3.96 -6.61 14.92
N VAL A 97 2.99 -5.86 14.42
CA VAL A 97 2.56 -4.60 15.03
C VAL A 97 1.95 -4.80 16.44
N SER A 98 1.36 -5.97 16.71
CA SER A 98 0.85 -6.32 18.03
C SER A 98 1.91 -6.81 19.03
N GLY A 99 3.19 -6.90 18.64
CA GLY A 99 4.28 -7.40 19.49
C GLY A 99 4.30 -8.93 19.67
N HIS A 100 3.57 -9.65 18.81
CA HIS A 100 3.54 -11.13 18.74
C HIS A 100 4.18 -11.66 17.45
N GLY A 101 4.89 -10.80 16.71
CA GLY A 101 5.60 -11.22 15.50
C GLY A 101 6.91 -11.94 15.83
N GLU A 102 7.36 -12.74 14.88
CA GLU A 102 8.63 -13.46 14.90
C GLU A 102 9.45 -13.07 13.65
N GLU A 103 10.77 -13.30 13.67
CA GLU A 103 11.59 -13.05 12.47
C GLU A 103 11.12 -13.85 11.25
N GLN A 104 10.55 -15.03 11.50
CA GLN A 104 9.92 -15.87 10.48
C GLN A 104 8.77 -15.18 9.74
N ASP A 105 8.08 -14.21 10.37
CA ASP A 105 7.05 -13.43 9.69
C ASP A 105 7.65 -12.56 8.58
N LEU A 106 8.89 -12.10 8.72
CA LEU A 106 9.59 -11.35 7.67
C LEU A 106 9.92 -12.25 6.48
N ASP A 107 10.38 -13.47 6.74
CA ASP A 107 10.65 -14.46 5.69
C ASP A 107 9.36 -14.84 4.93
N ILE A 108 8.25 -14.97 5.65
CA ILE A 108 6.92 -15.19 5.06
C ILE A 108 6.54 -14.02 4.15
N ILE A 109 6.70 -12.77 4.61
CA ILE A 109 6.38 -11.59 3.80
C ILE A 109 7.21 -11.56 2.51
N GLU A 110 8.51 -11.85 2.59
CA GLU A 110 9.41 -11.87 1.43
C GLU A 110 9.05 -12.98 0.42
N SER A 111 8.69 -14.18 0.91
CA SER A 111 8.32 -15.31 0.05
C SER A 111 6.96 -15.15 -0.65
N LEU A 112 6.06 -14.31 -0.13
CA LEU A 112 4.72 -14.11 -0.70
C LEU A 112 4.72 -13.31 -2.01
N SER A 113 5.81 -12.62 -2.34
CA SER A 113 5.96 -11.90 -3.60
C SER A 113 5.68 -12.80 -4.81
N ASP A 114 6.31 -13.98 -4.84
CA ASP A 114 6.23 -14.91 -5.96
C ASP A 114 4.81 -15.50 -6.10
N LEU A 115 4.13 -15.74 -4.98
CA LEU A 115 2.75 -16.20 -4.99
C LEU A 115 1.83 -15.13 -5.59
N LEU A 116 2.03 -13.87 -5.21
CA LEU A 116 1.18 -12.76 -5.65
C LEU A 116 1.37 -12.38 -7.13
N GLN A 117 2.53 -12.69 -7.73
CA GLN A 117 2.72 -12.55 -9.19
C GLN A 117 1.72 -13.39 -10.01
N ASN A 118 1.15 -14.44 -9.42
CA ASN A 118 0.17 -15.31 -10.08
C ASN A 118 -1.29 -14.83 -9.92
N CYS A 119 -1.52 -13.62 -9.42
CA CYS A 119 -2.86 -13.05 -9.32
C CYS A 119 -3.49 -12.79 -10.69
N LYS A 120 -4.82 -12.60 -10.73
CA LYS A 120 -5.52 -12.22 -11.98
C LYS A 120 -5.41 -10.74 -12.30
N CYS A 121 -5.46 -9.88 -11.28
CA CYS A 121 -5.37 -8.43 -11.42
C CYS A 121 -4.01 -7.92 -10.94
N THR A 122 -3.63 -6.74 -11.43
CA THR A 122 -2.38 -6.08 -11.04
C THR A 122 -2.42 -5.54 -9.62
N LEU A 123 -3.59 -5.21 -9.07
CA LEU A 123 -3.75 -4.67 -7.72
C LEU A 123 -3.03 -5.53 -6.66
N CYS A 124 -3.34 -6.83 -6.60
CA CYS A 124 -2.73 -7.74 -5.64
C CYS A 124 -1.27 -8.08 -5.98
N MET A 125 -0.89 -8.02 -7.26
CA MET A 125 0.51 -8.23 -7.68
C MET A 125 1.40 -7.09 -7.17
N THR A 126 0.95 -5.85 -7.32
CA THR A 126 1.72 -4.66 -6.97
C THR A 126 1.56 -4.26 -5.51
N SER A 127 0.54 -4.77 -4.81
CA SER A 127 0.35 -4.42 -3.40
C SER A 127 1.51 -4.83 -2.52
N VAL A 128 2.25 -5.88 -2.89
CA VAL A 128 3.38 -6.38 -2.09
C VAL A 128 4.63 -5.51 -2.22
N THR A 129 4.81 -4.79 -3.34
CA THR A 129 5.99 -3.96 -3.63
C THR A 129 6.34 -2.98 -2.50
N PRO A 130 5.43 -2.09 -2.06
CA PRO A 130 5.75 -1.16 -0.96
C PRO A 130 6.02 -1.85 0.38
N VAL A 131 5.46 -3.04 0.59
CA VAL A 131 5.66 -3.82 1.83
C VAL A 131 7.06 -4.45 1.83
N LEU A 132 7.53 -4.95 0.69
CA LEU A 132 8.89 -5.46 0.57
C LEU A 132 9.91 -4.33 0.74
N ASP A 133 9.63 -3.16 0.16
CA ASP A 133 10.46 -1.98 0.37
C ASP A 133 10.47 -1.56 1.84
N SER A 134 9.33 -1.57 2.54
CA SER A 134 9.31 -1.23 3.96
C SER A 134 10.11 -2.24 4.79
N VAL A 135 9.98 -3.55 4.54
CA VAL A 135 10.78 -4.57 5.22
C VAL A 135 12.27 -4.40 4.94
N LYS A 136 12.65 -4.10 3.70
CA LYS A 136 14.05 -3.94 3.28
C LYS A 136 14.70 -2.70 3.88
N TYR A 137 14.05 -1.54 3.78
CA TYR A 137 14.65 -0.26 4.15
C TYR A 137 14.38 0.17 5.59
N PHE A 138 13.36 -0.40 6.23
CA PHE A 138 13.00 -0.15 7.63
C PHE A 138 13.10 -1.41 8.49
N ARG A 139 13.98 -2.36 8.13
CA ARG A 139 14.14 -3.65 8.82
C ARG A 139 14.32 -3.52 10.33
N GLU A 140 15.12 -2.55 10.78
CA GLU A 140 15.33 -2.32 12.21
C GLU A 140 14.05 -1.93 12.96
N ASP A 141 13.14 -1.20 12.31
CA ASP A 141 11.85 -0.87 12.92
C ASP A 141 11.00 -2.13 13.12
N TYR A 142 10.97 -3.03 12.13
CA TYR A 142 10.30 -4.33 12.24
C TYR A 142 10.90 -5.17 13.38
N LEU A 143 12.23 -5.24 13.47
CA LEU A 143 12.91 -5.97 14.54
C LEU A 143 12.61 -5.36 15.92
N ALA A 144 12.50 -4.03 16.03
CA ALA A 144 12.11 -3.37 17.28
C ALA A 144 10.67 -3.74 17.73
N TYR A 145 9.73 -3.94 16.79
CA TYR A 145 8.41 -4.49 17.11
C TYR A 145 8.48 -5.94 17.60
N ILE A 146 9.26 -6.79 16.92
CA ILE A 146 9.46 -8.20 17.28
C ILE A 146 10.10 -8.32 18.68
N ARG A 147 11.10 -7.48 18.99
CA ARG A 147 11.74 -7.39 20.31
C ARG A 147 10.87 -6.73 21.38
N ARG A 148 9.67 -6.23 21.02
CA ARG A 148 8.74 -5.50 21.90
C ARG A 148 9.32 -4.21 22.48
N GLU A 149 10.30 -3.62 21.79
CA GLU A 149 10.93 -2.34 22.13
C GLU A 149 10.10 -1.16 21.59
N ARG A 150 9.25 -1.41 20.59
CA ARG A 150 8.40 -0.42 19.93
C ARG A 150 6.93 -0.78 20.05
N LYS A 151 6.07 0.24 20.10
CA LYS A 151 4.61 0.13 20.06
C LYS A 151 4.07 0.95 18.88
N PRO A 152 2.91 0.57 18.32
CA PRO A 152 2.28 1.33 17.25
C PRO A 152 2.03 2.77 17.67
N LYS A 153 2.63 3.70 16.94
CA LYS A 153 2.25 5.11 17.01
C LYS A 153 0.95 5.30 16.22
N PRO A 154 -0.13 5.84 16.83
CA PRO A 154 -1.34 6.14 16.09
C PRO A 154 -1.06 7.26 15.08
N ALA A 155 -1.46 7.06 13.82
CA ALA A 155 -1.50 8.14 12.83
C ALA A 155 -2.75 9.00 13.06
N ALA A 156 -2.70 10.27 12.65
CA ALA A 156 -3.84 11.18 12.76
C ALA A 156 -5.05 10.68 11.94
N ALA A 157 -4.80 10.32 10.68
CA ALA A 157 -5.77 9.69 9.80
C ALA A 157 -5.05 8.87 8.73
N TYR A 158 -5.69 7.79 8.30
CA TYR A 158 -5.27 7.04 7.13
C TYR A 158 -6.36 7.17 6.06
N HIS A 159 -5.99 7.65 4.88
CA HIS A 159 -6.87 7.72 3.71
C HIS A 159 -6.47 6.67 2.67
N ASP A 160 -7.46 6.06 2.03
CA ASP A 160 -7.26 5.11 0.96
C ASP A 160 -8.13 5.45 -0.24
N LYS A 161 -7.57 5.27 -1.43
CA LYS A 161 -8.30 5.47 -2.67
C LYS A 161 -7.70 4.59 -3.76
N VAL A 162 -8.49 3.65 -4.26
CA VAL A 162 -8.26 3.04 -5.56
C VAL A 162 -9.00 3.89 -6.59
N THR A 163 -8.28 4.34 -7.61
CA THR A 163 -8.81 5.27 -8.61
C THR A 163 -8.48 4.78 -10.01
N ALA A 164 -9.37 5.06 -10.96
CA ALA A 164 -9.10 5.02 -12.37
C ALA A 164 -9.51 6.35 -13.01
N PRO A 165 -8.82 6.83 -14.06
CA PRO A 165 -9.24 8.05 -14.76
C PRO A 165 -10.70 7.98 -15.24
N CYS A 166 -11.17 6.80 -15.61
CA CYS A 166 -12.52 6.55 -16.06
C CYS A 166 -13.59 6.63 -14.95
N THR A 167 -13.23 6.52 -13.67
CA THR A 167 -14.18 6.72 -12.56
C THR A 167 -14.13 8.15 -12.04
N ASP A 168 -12.92 8.69 -11.91
CA ASP A 168 -12.70 9.94 -11.18
C ASP A 168 -12.74 11.19 -12.06
N ARG A 169 -12.38 11.07 -13.35
CA ARG A 169 -12.41 12.19 -14.30
C ARG A 169 -13.60 12.12 -15.25
N CYS A 170 -14.31 11.00 -15.29
CA CYS A 170 -15.50 10.87 -16.14
C CYS A 170 -16.63 11.75 -15.56
N PRO A 171 -17.20 12.69 -16.33
CA PRO A 171 -18.33 13.52 -15.88
C PRO A 171 -19.58 12.71 -15.51
N ALA A 172 -19.71 11.51 -16.08
CA ALA A 172 -20.82 10.60 -15.82
C ALA A 172 -20.54 9.65 -14.64
N HIS A 173 -19.34 9.66 -14.06
CA HIS A 173 -18.93 8.80 -12.93
C HIS A 173 -19.24 7.30 -13.12
N ILE A 174 -19.17 6.82 -14.36
CA ILE A 174 -19.44 5.42 -14.70
C ILE A 174 -18.28 4.54 -14.26
N ASP A 175 -18.56 3.43 -13.58
CA ASP A 175 -17.56 2.43 -13.18
C ASP A 175 -17.20 1.49 -14.35
N ILE A 176 -16.54 2.08 -15.34
CA ILE A 176 -16.03 1.36 -16.52
C ILE A 176 -15.11 0.18 -16.14
N PRO A 177 -14.20 0.28 -15.14
CA PRO A 177 -13.40 -0.87 -14.71
C PRO A 177 -14.25 -2.06 -14.29
N SER A 178 -15.26 -1.88 -13.42
CA SER A 178 -16.15 -2.96 -13.01
C SER A 178 -16.95 -3.52 -14.19
N TYR A 179 -17.44 -2.67 -15.10
CA TYR A 179 -18.13 -3.10 -16.31
C TYR A 179 -17.28 -4.07 -17.17
N ILE A 180 -16.04 -3.68 -17.46
CA ILE A 180 -15.11 -4.50 -18.26
C ILE A 180 -14.82 -5.83 -17.56
N GLU A 181 -14.65 -5.81 -16.23
CA GLU A 181 -14.36 -7.02 -15.47
C GLU A 181 -15.55 -7.98 -15.44
N GLU A 182 -16.79 -7.51 -15.33
CA GLU A 182 -17.96 -8.39 -15.38
C GLU A 182 -18.15 -9.03 -16.77
N ILE A 183 -17.88 -8.30 -17.86
CA ILE A 183 -17.85 -8.87 -19.21
C ILE A 183 -16.79 -9.98 -19.32
N LYS A 184 -15.57 -9.73 -18.83
CA LYS A 184 -14.50 -10.75 -18.83
C LYS A 184 -14.87 -12.01 -18.05
N ASN A 185 -15.73 -11.87 -17.03
CA ASN A 185 -16.24 -12.98 -16.24
C ASN A 185 -17.52 -13.62 -16.82
N TYR A 186 -17.92 -13.22 -18.03
CA TYR A 186 -19.14 -13.68 -18.71
C TYR A 186 -20.44 -13.38 -17.92
N ARG A 187 -20.42 -12.29 -17.13
CA ARG A 187 -21.52 -11.81 -16.30
C ARG A 187 -22.16 -10.59 -16.96
N PHE A 188 -22.89 -10.84 -18.04
CA PHE A 188 -23.39 -9.78 -18.90
C PHE A 188 -24.51 -8.98 -18.25
N GLU A 189 -25.36 -9.61 -17.44
CA GLU A 189 -26.44 -8.90 -16.73
C GLU A 189 -25.87 -7.96 -15.68
N GLU A 190 -24.96 -8.46 -14.84
CA GLU A 190 -24.28 -7.67 -13.82
C GLU A 190 -23.44 -6.53 -14.42
N SER A 191 -22.83 -6.75 -15.59
CA SER A 191 -22.14 -5.65 -16.30
C SER A 191 -23.09 -4.51 -16.66
N LEU A 192 -24.33 -4.80 -17.07
CA LEU A 192 -25.29 -3.77 -17.42
C LEU A 192 -25.74 -2.99 -16.18
N ASP A 193 -25.86 -3.65 -15.02
CA ASP A 193 -26.24 -3.00 -13.77
C ASP A 193 -25.14 -2.07 -13.23
N VAL A 194 -23.87 -2.27 -13.59
CA VAL A 194 -22.76 -1.37 -13.21
C VAL A 194 -22.86 0.01 -13.89
N ILE A 195 -23.46 0.08 -15.08
CA ILE A 195 -23.49 1.29 -15.92
C ILE A 195 -24.88 1.93 -16.05
N ARG A 196 -25.88 1.38 -15.35
CA ARG A 196 -27.26 1.87 -15.29
C ARG A 196 -27.47 2.81 -14.11
#